data_AF-S5N7G7-F1
#
_entry.id   AF-S5N7G7-F1
#
_cell.length_a   1.000
_cell.length_b   1.000
_cell.length_c   1.000
_cell.angle_alpha   90.00
_cell.angle_beta   90.00
_cell.angle_gamma   90.00
#
_symmetry.space_group_name_H-M   'P 1'
#
loop_
_entity.id
_entity.type
_entity.pdbx_description
1 polymer ?
#
loop_
_entity_poly.entity_id
_entity_poly.type
_entity_poly.pdbx_seq_one_letter_code
_entity_poly.pdbx_strand_id
1 'polypeptide(L)'
;MQYIKGNFVDTDGIEHQELFFLLDDEKRIDFYQAAQISKKQFLVLCSDTNGLIRVASVSPSIYRKLPDNQSGQGHYFNSLRQENGMPMSTFDLVYRLPKSVTDAEIIKIAKLHLAGNEGSEIGHTIK
;
A
#
# COMPACT_ATOMS: atom_id res chain seq x y z
N MET A 1 -1.19 -4.13 17.59
CA MET A 1 -0.93 -4.77 16.27
C MET A 1 -2.24 -5.23 15.66
N GLN A 2 -2.57 -4.68 14.50
CA GLN A 2 -3.75 -5.04 13.71
C GLN A 2 -3.30 -5.44 12.30
N TYR A 3 -4.21 -5.97 11.50
CA TYR A 3 -3.91 -6.42 10.15
C TYR A 3 -4.94 -5.90 9.17
N ILE A 4 -4.50 -5.63 7.95
CA ILE A 4 -5.36 -5.32 6.81
C ILE A 4 -5.19 -6.41 5.77
N LYS A 5 -6.29 -6.73 5.10
CA LYS A 5 -6.34 -7.82 4.13
C LYS A 5 -6.29 -7.26 2.72
N GLY A 6 -5.47 -7.86 1.86
CA GLY A 6 -5.42 -7.48 0.46
C GLY A 6 -4.56 -8.41 -0.38
N ASN A 7 -4.30 -7.95 -1.59
CA ASN A 7 -3.56 -8.66 -2.61
C ASN A 7 -2.54 -7.69 -3.21
N PHE A 8 -1.34 -8.16 -3.52
CA PHE A 8 -0.40 -7.34 -4.27
C PHE A 8 -0.94 -7.05 -5.67
N VAL A 9 -0.49 -5.94 -6.24
CA VAL A 9 -0.79 -5.54 -7.60
C VAL A 9 0.51 -5.55 -8.39
N ASP A 10 0.49 -6.22 -9.53
CA ASP A 10 1.59 -6.32 -10.48
C ASP A 10 1.18 -5.76 -11.86
N THR A 11 2.04 -5.92 -12.86
CA THR A 11 1.78 -5.46 -14.23
C THR A 11 0.68 -6.26 -14.94
N ASP A 12 0.45 -7.50 -14.50
CA ASP A 12 -0.54 -8.42 -15.07
C ASP A 12 -1.92 -8.27 -14.40
N GLY A 13 -1.98 -7.61 -13.24
CA GLY A 13 -3.20 -7.25 -12.53
C GLY A 13 -3.08 -7.40 -11.01
N ILE A 14 -4.15 -7.92 -10.40
CA ILE A 14 -4.18 -8.18 -8.95
C ILE A 14 -3.77 -9.64 -8.74
N GLU A 15 -2.75 -9.88 -7.93
CA GLU A 15 -2.32 -11.22 -7.57
C GLU A 15 -3.47 -11.97 -6.86
N HIS A 16 -3.63 -13.26 -7.19
CA HIS A 16 -4.69 -14.08 -6.58
C HIS A 16 -4.42 -14.44 -5.12
N GLN A 17 -3.17 -14.34 -4.66
CA GLN A 17 -2.82 -14.69 -3.30
C GLN A 17 -3.27 -13.60 -2.33
N GLU A 18 -4.17 -13.99 -1.42
CA GLU A 18 -4.63 -13.12 -0.34
C GLU A 18 -3.61 -13.08 0.79
N LEU A 19 -3.34 -11.87 1.27
CA LEU A 19 -2.30 -11.59 2.24
C LEU A 19 -2.84 -10.69 3.36
N PHE A 20 -2.14 -10.74 4.50
CA PHE A 20 -2.40 -9.88 5.66
C PHE A 20 -1.17 -9.01 5.91
N PHE A 21 -1.36 -7.70 5.85
CA PHE A 21 -0.31 -6.71 6.13
C PHE A 21 -0.50 -6.17 7.53
N LEU A 22 0.59 -6.08 8.28
CA LEU A 22 0.59 -5.49 9.60
C LEU A 22 0.27 -4.00 9.51
N LEU A 23 -0.68 -3.54 10.32
CA LEU A 23 -1.02 -2.14 10.50
C LEU A 23 -0.51 -1.69 11.87
N ASP A 24 0.56 -0.89 11.82
CA ASP A 24 1.15 -0.27 13.01
C ASP A 24 0.28 0.89 13.52
N ASP A 25 0.28 1.10 14.84
CA ASP A 25 -0.63 2.05 15.49
C ASP A 25 -0.42 3.49 15.02
N GLU A 26 0.82 3.86 14.66
CA GLU A 26 1.17 5.17 14.09
C GLU A 26 0.54 5.43 12.72
N LYS A 27 0.34 4.36 11.93
CA LYS A 27 -0.15 4.42 10.56
C LYS A 27 -1.66 4.18 10.46
N ARG A 28 -2.25 3.73 11.56
CA ARG A 28 -3.66 3.38 11.68
C ARG A 28 -4.62 4.53 11.30
N ILE A 29 -4.26 5.77 11.63
CA ILE A 29 -5.10 6.94 11.33
C ILE A 29 -5.24 7.16 9.82
N ASP A 30 -4.15 7.06 9.06
CA ASP A 30 -4.19 7.23 7.60
C ASP A 30 -5.11 6.17 6.96
N PHE A 31 -4.91 4.91 7.35
CA PHE A 31 -5.73 3.82 6.84
C PHE A 31 -7.22 4.01 7.16
N TYR A 32 -7.57 4.40 8.39
CA TYR A 32 -8.97 4.64 8.76
C TYR A 32 -9.61 5.74 7.93
N GLN A 33 -8.90 6.85 7.70
CA GLN A 33 -9.40 7.94 6.87
C GLN A 33 -9.64 7.48 5.44
N ALA A 34 -8.69 6.74 4.85
CA ALA A 34 -8.83 6.19 3.50
C ALA A 34 -10.00 5.19 3.41
N ALA A 35 -10.13 4.28 4.37
CA ALA A 35 -11.20 3.30 4.43
C ALA A 35 -12.59 3.95 4.56
N GLN A 36 -12.72 5.01 5.38
CA GLN A 36 -13.96 5.74 5.58
C GLN A 36 -14.43 6.46 4.30
N ILE A 37 -13.48 7.01 3.53
CA ILE A 37 -13.75 7.71 2.28
C ILE A 37 -14.09 6.73 1.15
N SER A 38 -13.24 5.72 0.92
CA SER A 38 -13.37 4.81 -0.22
C SER A 38 -14.59 3.90 -0.10
N LYS A 39 -14.85 3.35 1.09
CA LYS A 39 -15.86 2.29 1.36
C LYS A 39 -15.73 1.01 0.51
N LYS A 40 -14.77 0.97 -0.42
CA LYS A 40 -14.43 -0.14 -1.31
C LYS A 40 -12.94 -0.43 -1.19
N GLN A 41 -12.46 -1.41 -1.95
CA GLN A 41 -11.02 -1.66 -2.04
C GLN A 41 -10.28 -0.43 -2.58
N PHE A 42 -9.11 -0.17 -2.03
CA PHE A 42 -8.24 0.93 -2.42
C PHE A 42 -6.79 0.50 -2.34
N LEU A 43 -5.93 1.30 -2.96
CA LEU A 43 -4.52 1.00 -3.07
C LEU A 43 -3.71 1.56 -1.92
N VAL A 44 -2.74 0.78 -1.47
CA VAL A 44 -1.82 1.12 -0.39
C VAL A 44 -0.40 0.71 -0.77
N LEU A 45 0.57 1.29 -0.07
CA LEU A 45 1.95 0.83 -0.08
C LEU A 45 2.18 -0.11 1.10
N CYS A 46 2.70 -1.30 0.82
CA CYS A 46 3.06 -2.30 1.81
C CYS A 46 4.47 -2.85 1.52
N SER A 47 5.19 -3.36 2.52
CA SER A 47 6.33 -4.23 2.26
C SER A 47 5.88 -5.64 1.91
N ASP A 48 6.71 -6.38 1.19
CA ASP A 48 6.66 -7.84 1.14
C ASP A 48 7.58 -8.49 2.19
N THR A 49 7.68 -9.82 2.16
CA THR A 49 8.54 -10.60 3.07
C THR A 49 10.04 -10.38 2.85
N ASN A 50 10.45 -9.82 1.72
CA ASN A 50 11.83 -9.44 1.42
C ASN A 50 12.11 -7.97 1.80
N GLY A 51 11.12 -7.25 2.34
CA GLY A 51 11.24 -5.85 2.71
C GLY A 51 11.10 -4.86 1.54
N LEU A 52 10.70 -5.33 0.35
CA LEU A 52 10.48 -4.46 -0.81
C LEU A 52 9.11 -3.79 -0.73
N ILE A 53 9.06 -2.48 -1.02
CA ILE A 53 7.79 -1.74 -1.06
C ILE A 53 7.05 -2.08 -2.36
N ARG A 54 5.82 -2.57 -2.22
CA ARG A 54 4.90 -2.93 -3.29
C ARG A 54 3.55 -2.26 -3.11
N VAL A 55 2.78 -2.20 -4.19
CA VAL A 55 1.39 -1.73 -4.16
C VAL A 55 0.48 -2.91 -3.85
N ALA A 56 -0.48 -2.71 -2.95
CA ALA A 56 -1.51 -3.69 -2.64
C ALA A 56 -2.90 -3.08 -2.76
N SER A 57 -3.85 -3.88 -3.25
CA SER A 57 -5.28 -3.59 -3.19
C SER A 57 -5.84 -4.19 -1.91
N VAL A 58 -6.34 -3.35 -1.00
CA VAL A 58 -6.79 -3.79 0.33
C VAL A 58 -8.25 -3.47 0.55
N SER A 59 -8.91 -4.33 1.32
CA SER A 59 -10.28 -4.10 1.78
C SER A 59 -10.30 -3.04 2.89
N PRO A 60 -11.37 -2.22 3.00
CA PRO A 60 -11.50 -1.18 4.03
C PRO A 60 -11.90 -1.76 5.40
N SER A 61 -11.23 -2.85 5.81
CA SER A 61 -11.51 -3.63 7.00
C SER A 61 -10.23 -3.92 7.77
N ILE A 62 -10.32 -3.85 9.10
CA ILE A 62 -9.20 -4.11 10.00
C ILE A 62 -9.47 -5.36 10.82
N TYR A 63 -8.48 -6.23 10.89
CA TYR A 63 -8.48 -7.48 11.63
C TYR A 63 -7.63 -7.31 12.89
N ARG A 64 -8.21 -7.59 14.06
CA ARG A 64 -7.49 -7.48 15.35
C ARG A 64 -6.50 -8.61 15.58
N LYS A 65 -6.66 -9.73 14.86
CA LYS A 65 -5.80 -10.90 14.91
C LYS A 65 -5.68 -11.48 13.49
N LEU A 66 -4.54 -12.08 13.19
CA LEU A 66 -4.38 -12.90 11.99
C LEU A 66 -5.35 -14.09 12.06
N PRO A 67 -6.04 -14.44 10.96
CA PRO A 67 -6.79 -15.69 10.88
C PRO A 67 -5.87 -16.90 11.04
N ASP A 68 -6.41 -18.01 11.56
CA ASP A 68 -5.64 -19.23 11.76
C ASP A 68 -5.03 -19.71 10.43
N ASN A 69 -3.78 -20.20 10.48
CA ASN A 69 -2.98 -20.66 9.34
C ASN A 69 -2.59 -19.57 8.30
N GLN A 70 -2.71 -18.29 8.64
CA GLN A 70 -2.21 -17.19 7.81
C GLN A 70 -0.97 -16.56 8.44
N SER A 71 0.06 -16.31 7.62
CA SER A 71 1.20 -15.49 8.01
C SER A 71 0.97 -14.02 7.65
N GLY A 72 1.44 -13.11 8.49
CA GLY A 72 1.60 -11.71 8.09
C GLY A 72 2.71 -11.62 7.05
N GLN A 73 2.42 -10.97 5.91
CA GLN A 73 3.29 -11.01 4.72
C GLN A 73 4.01 -9.68 4.46
N GLY A 74 3.87 -8.73 5.39
CA GLY A 74 4.56 -7.45 5.34
C GLY A 74 3.89 -6.37 6.19
N HIS A 75 4.34 -5.12 6.01
CA HIS A 75 3.90 -3.96 6.79
C HIS A 75 3.23 -2.94 5.89
N TYR A 76 2.11 -2.40 6.35
CA TYR A 76 1.48 -1.24 5.74
C TYR A 76 2.29 0.03 6.02
N PHE A 77 2.48 0.86 4.99
CA PHE A 77 3.17 2.15 5.11
C PHE A 77 2.24 3.34 4.98
N ASN A 78 1.43 3.39 3.91
CA ASN A 78 0.57 4.53 3.60
C ASN A 78 -0.49 4.19 2.55
N SER A 79 -1.60 4.94 2.54
CA SER A 79 -2.59 4.84 1.47
C SER A 79 -2.17 5.64 0.24
N LEU A 80 -2.35 5.08 -0.96
CA LEU A 80 -2.14 5.84 -2.19
C LEU A 80 -3.32 6.79 -2.41
N ARG A 81 -3.00 8.04 -2.72
CA ARG A 81 -3.99 9.11 -2.91
C ARG A 81 -3.85 9.72 -4.29
N GLN A 82 -4.98 10.11 -4.86
CA GLN A 82 -5.05 10.95 -6.04
C GLN A 82 -4.65 12.39 -5.68
N GLU A 83 -4.43 13.25 -6.68
CA GLU A 83 -4.09 14.67 -6.48
C GLU A 83 -5.15 15.45 -5.68
N ASN A 84 -6.42 15.03 -5.77
CA ASN A 84 -7.52 15.59 -5.00
C ASN A 84 -7.60 15.05 -3.54
N GLY A 85 -6.62 14.26 -3.11
CA GLY A 85 -6.55 13.67 -1.77
C GLY A 85 -7.39 12.40 -1.56
N MET A 86 -8.20 11.98 -2.55
CA MET A 86 -9.03 10.78 -2.48
C MET A 86 -8.18 9.51 -2.57
N PRO A 87 -8.51 8.44 -1.82
CA PRO A 87 -7.85 7.15 -1.98
C PRO A 87 -7.94 6.63 -3.41
N MET A 88 -6.83 6.14 -3.94
CA MET A 88 -6.77 5.59 -5.29
C MET A 88 -7.45 4.23 -5.33
N SER A 89 -8.38 4.03 -6.26
CA SER A 89 -9.01 2.73 -6.48
C SER A 89 -8.14 1.87 -7.40
N THR A 90 -8.34 0.56 -7.34
CA THR A 90 -7.64 -0.38 -8.22
C THR A 90 -7.98 -0.16 -9.70
N PHE A 91 -9.19 0.34 -10.00
CA PHE A 91 -9.60 0.72 -11.34
C PHE A 91 -8.78 1.92 -11.87
N ASP A 92 -8.46 2.88 -11.00
CA ASP A 92 -7.66 4.06 -11.38
C ASP A 92 -6.23 3.65 -11.77
N LEU A 93 -5.66 2.61 -11.14
CA LEU A 93 -4.33 2.13 -11.48
C LEU A 93 -4.32 1.40 -12.83
N VAL A 94 -5.30 0.53 -13.10
CA VAL A 94 -5.41 -0.16 -14.40
C VAL A 94 -5.66 0.83 -15.56
N TYR A 95 -6.35 1.94 -15.30
CA TYR A 95 -6.57 2.98 -16.31
C TYR A 95 -5.36 3.91 -16.48
N ARG A 96 -4.61 4.18 -15.41
CA ARG A 96 -3.44 5.09 -15.42
C ARG A 96 -2.12 4.40 -15.76
N LEU A 97 -2.02 3.09 -15.60
CA LEU A 97 -0.89 2.29 -16.06
C LEU A 97 -1.20 1.81 -17.49
N PRO A 98 -0.69 2.47 -18.55
CA PRO A 98 -0.74 1.87 -19.87
C PRO A 98 -0.11 0.48 -19.80
N LYS A 99 -0.62 -0.48 -20.58
CA LYS A 99 -0.11 -1.88 -20.63
C LYS A 99 1.39 -2.00 -20.98
N SER A 100 2.05 -0.89 -21.27
CA SER A 100 3.48 -0.77 -21.51
C SER A 100 4.30 -0.38 -20.28
N VAL A 101 3.69 -0.17 -19.11
CA VAL A 101 4.41 0.23 -17.89
C VAL A 101 5.18 -0.97 -17.35
N THR A 102 6.50 -0.82 -17.30
CA THR A 102 7.43 -1.80 -16.72
C THR A 102 7.55 -1.62 -15.21
N ASP A 103 7.99 -2.64 -14.47
CA ASP A 103 8.21 -2.58 -13.00
C ASP A 103 9.04 -1.35 -12.57
N ALA A 104 9.97 -0.90 -13.42
CA ALA A 104 10.79 0.29 -13.19
C ALA A 104 9.97 1.59 -13.08
N GLU A 105 8.87 1.71 -13.83
CA GLU A 105 7.99 2.88 -13.80
C GLU A 105 7.04 2.84 -12.60
N ILE A 106 6.59 1.66 -12.17
CA ILE A 106 5.86 1.46 -10.91
C ILE A 106 6.73 1.89 -9.72
N ILE A 107 8.01 1.47 -9.69
CA ILE A 107 8.98 1.90 -8.68
C ILE A 107 9.20 3.41 -8.73
N LYS A 108 9.22 4.03 -9.92
CA LYS A 108 9.37 5.48 -10.08
C LYS A 108 8.16 6.25 -9.53
N ILE A 109 6.94 5.76 -9.76
CA ILE A 109 5.70 6.33 -9.20
C ILE A 109 5.68 6.19 -7.67
N ALA A 110 6.07 5.02 -7.16
CA ALA A 110 6.20 4.79 -5.71
C ALA A 110 7.23 5.74 -5.07
N LYS A 111 8.38 5.96 -5.72
CA LYS A 111 9.40 6.93 -5.26
C LYS A 111 8.89 8.37 -5.22
N LEU A 112 8.09 8.79 -6.20
CA LEU A 112 7.48 10.14 -6.19
C LEU A 112 6.54 10.34 -5.00
N HIS A 113 5.86 9.29 -4.54
CA HIS A 113 4.97 9.35 -3.37
C HIS A 113 5.71 9.17 -2.04
N LEU A 114 6.91 8.59 -2.04
CA LEU A 114 7.79 8.50 -0.88
C LEU A 114 8.60 9.80 -0.65
N ALA A 115 9.00 10.50 -1.72
CA ALA A 115 9.74 11.77 -1.62
C ALA A 115 8.92 12.90 -0.98
N GLY A 116 7.59 12.81 -0.98
CA GLY A 116 6.71 13.74 -0.26
C GLY A 116 6.81 13.67 1.27
N ASN A 117 7.51 12.67 1.83
CA ASN A 117 7.78 12.54 3.28
C ASN A 117 9.18 13.01 3.69
N GLU A 118 10.04 13.47 2.77
CA GLU A 118 11.37 14.03 3.09
C GLU A 118 11.32 15.51 3.53
N GLY A 119 10.20 15.92 4.14
CA GLY A 119 10.08 17.20 4.84
C GLY A 119 10.39 17.10 6.34
N SER A 120 10.67 15.90 6.88
CA SER A 120 11.10 15.74 8.26
C SER A 120 12.57 15.38 8.32
N GLU A 121 13.38 16.37 8.65
CA GLU A 121 14.79 16.27 9.00
C GLU A 121 15.06 15.06 9.90
N ILE A 122 15.87 14.10 9.45
CA ILE A 122 16.85 13.43 10.32
C ILE A 122 18.12 13.21 9.50
N GLY A 123 19.14 14.00 9.81
CA GLY A 123 20.49 13.75 9.35
C GLY A 123 21.01 12.40 9.84
N HIS A 124 21.79 11.71 9.02
CA HIS A 124 23.15 11.31 9.34
C HIS A 124 23.74 10.48 8.18
N THR A 125 24.73 11.11 7.52
CA THR A 125 26.02 10.56 7.10
C THR A 125 26.13 9.06 6.85
N ILE A 126 26.42 8.68 5.59
CA ILE A 126 27.17 7.47 5.28
C ILE A 126 28.51 7.88 4.67
N LYS A 127 29.56 7.73 5.49
CA LYS A 127 31.01 7.84 5.26
C LYS A 127 31.55 9.07 4.55
#